data_AF-A0A9D6LUJ8-F1
#
_entry.id   AF-A0A9D6LUJ8-F1
#
_cell.length_a   1.000
_cell.length_b   1.000
_cell.length_c   1.000
_cell.angle_alpha   90.00
_cell.angle_beta   90.00
_cell.angle_gamma   90.00
#
_symmetry.space_group_name_H-M   'P 1'
#
loop_
_entity.id
_entity.type
_entity.pdbx_description
1 polymer ?
#
loop_
_entity_poly.entity_id
_entity_poly.type
_entity_poly.pdbx_seq_one_letter_code
_entity_poly.pdbx_strand_id
1 'polypeptide(L)'
;MGLPFRTNSMGDLRLGDVIDDWCSRCRLLTNHSIVSLVNGEPVKVHCRTCFFEHNYRQAKAAARKKPSKKAELFDAVLLSIVGKPPPEEEAQPPGGRKKE
;
A
#
# COMPACT_ATOMS: atom_id res chain seq x y z
N MET A 1 -9.04 37.35 17.82
CA MET A 1 -9.64 36.01 17.90
C MET A 1 -8.86 35.05 17.00
N GLY A 2 -7.85 34.35 17.54
CA GLY A 2 -7.10 33.33 16.79
C GLY A 2 -7.63 31.95 17.17
N LEU A 3 -8.22 31.24 16.22
CA LEU A 3 -8.60 29.84 16.42
C LEU A 3 -7.32 29.03 16.68
N PRO A 4 -7.25 28.19 17.74
CA PRO A 4 -6.10 27.34 17.95
C PRO A 4 -5.98 26.39 16.77
N PHE A 5 -4.83 26.44 16.08
CA PHE A 5 -4.41 25.39 15.14
C PHE A 5 -4.40 24.08 15.91
N ARG A 6 -5.51 23.33 15.82
CA ARG A 6 -5.66 22.02 16.42
C ARG A 6 -4.66 21.11 15.73
N THR A 7 -3.56 20.81 16.40
CA THR A 7 -2.70 19.70 16.03
C THR A 7 -3.57 18.44 16.10
N ASN A 8 -3.72 17.79 14.94
CA ASN A 8 -4.57 16.62 14.78
C ASN A 8 -4.08 15.54 15.75
N SER A 9 -4.85 15.23 16.80
CA SER A 9 -4.62 14.06 17.63
C SER A 9 -4.57 12.83 16.73
N MET A 10 -3.61 11.96 17.00
CA MET A 10 -3.15 10.82 16.20
C MET A 10 -4.19 9.69 15.97
N GLY A 11 -5.50 9.99 15.98
CA GLY A 11 -6.58 9.00 15.97
C GLY A 11 -7.65 9.15 14.89
N ASP A 12 -7.90 10.35 14.35
CA ASP A 12 -9.04 10.57 13.45
C ASP A 12 -8.61 11.21 12.12
N LEU A 13 -8.82 10.51 11.01
CA LEU A 13 -8.68 11.09 9.68
C LEU A 13 -9.79 12.12 9.45
N ARG A 14 -9.40 13.31 8.96
CA ARG A 14 -10.30 14.40 8.62
C ARG A 14 -10.36 14.62 7.11
N LEU A 15 -11.46 15.22 6.67
CA LEU A 15 -11.56 15.71 5.29
C LEU A 15 -10.46 16.74 5.05
N GLY A 16 -9.76 16.60 3.92
CA GLY A 16 -8.62 17.45 3.57
C GLY A 16 -7.28 17.04 4.16
N ASP A 17 -7.22 16.04 5.05
CA ASP A 17 -5.94 15.45 5.46
C ASP A 17 -5.19 14.88 4.24
N VAL A 18 -3.86 14.87 4.36
CA VAL A 18 -2.96 14.40 3.30
C VAL A 18 -2.70 12.92 3.51
N ILE A 19 -2.93 12.13 2.45
CA ILE A 19 -2.70 10.68 2.44
C ILE A 19 -2.02 10.28 1.12
N ASP A 20 -1.07 9.35 1.18
CA ASP A 20 -0.45 8.80 -0.02
C ASP A 20 -1.32 7.69 -0.62
N ASP A 21 -1.53 7.75 -1.94
CA ASP A 21 -2.21 6.71 -2.72
C ASP A 21 -1.65 6.62 -4.14
N TRP A 22 -1.97 5.53 -4.84
CA TRP A 22 -1.58 5.34 -6.23
C TRP A 22 -2.52 6.11 -7.17
N CYS A 23 -2.01 7.17 -7.79
CA CYS A 23 -2.76 7.90 -8.80
C CYS A 23 -2.77 7.16 -10.15
N SER A 24 -3.95 6.86 -10.69
CA SER A 24 -4.07 6.23 -12.01
C SER A 24 -3.59 7.13 -13.17
N ARG A 25 -3.67 8.46 -13.01
CA ARG A 25 -3.20 9.44 -14.00
C ARG A 25 -1.70 9.69 -13.92
N CYS A 26 -1.18 9.95 -12.71
CA CYS A 26 0.26 10.17 -12.54
C CYS A 26 1.09 8.88 -12.61
N ARG A 27 0.46 7.72 -12.37
CA ARG A 27 1.13 6.39 -12.29
C ARG A 27 2.28 6.39 -11.28
N LEU A 28 2.07 7.09 -10.18
CA LEU A 28 3.02 7.29 -9.09
C LEU A 28 2.27 7.20 -7.76
N LEU A 29 2.98 6.84 -6.70
CA LEU A 29 2.54 7.05 -5.32
C LEU A 29 2.79 8.54 -5.00
N THR A 30 1.72 9.28 -4.73
CA THR A 30 1.80 10.72 -4.48
C THR A 30 0.85 11.14 -3.36
N ASN A 31 1.06 12.34 -2.84
CA ASN A 31 0.17 12.99 -1.88
C ASN A 31 -1.21 13.29 -2.49
N HIS A 32 -2.26 12.73 -1.89
CA HIS A 32 -3.66 13.02 -2.18
C HIS A 32 -4.32 13.69 -0.97
N SER A 33 -5.37 14.47 -1.22
CA SER A 33 -6.24 15.01 -0.16
C SER A 33 -7.50 14.14 -0.04
N ILE A 34 -7.94 13.86 1.19
CA ILE A 34 -9.16 13.08 1.43
C ILE A 34 -10.39 13.92 1.07
N VAL A 35 -11.20 13.44 0.12
CA VAL A 35 -12.44 14.11 -0.32
C VAL A 35 -13.66 13.54 0.37
N SER A 36 -13.65 12.25 0.66
CA SER A 36 -14.79 11.58 1.30
C SER A 36 -14.32 10.52 2.28
N LEU A 37 -14.92 10.55 3.47
CA LEU A 37 -14.74 9.57 4.54
C LEU A 37 -16.05 8.82 4.75
N VAL A 38 -15.98 7.50 4.96
CA VAL A 38 -17.11 6.65 5.37
C VAL A 38 -16.64 5.80 6.54
N ASN A 39 -17.37 5.84 7.66
CA ASN A 39 -17.01 5.13 8.90
C ASN A 39 -15.58 5.43 9.39
N GLY A 40 -15.05 6.62 9.12
CA GLY A 40 -13.68 7.01 9.47
C GLY A 40 -12.61 6.58 8.46
N GLU A 41 -12.98 5.86 7.40
CA GLU A 41 -12.04 5.43 6.36
C GLU A 41 -12.16 6.28 5.08
N PRO A 42 -11.04 6.64 4.42
CA PRO A 42 -11.07 7.37 3.17
C PRO A 42 -11.58 6.50 2.02
N VAL A 43 -12.67 6.94 1.38
CA VAL A 43 -13.27 6.26 0.21
C VAL A 43 -12.81 6.89 -1.10
N LYS A 44 -12.75 8.22 -1.13
CA LYS A 44 -12.31 9.00 -2.31
C LYS A 44 -11.20 9.96 -1.95
N VAL A 45 -10.24 10.07 -2.84
CA VAL A 45 -9.06 10.91 -2.71
C VAL A 45 -8.83 11.75 -3.96
N HIS A 46 -8.28 12.94 -3.78
CA HIS A 46 -7.98 13.89 -4.85
C HIS A 46 -6.47 14.09 -4.96
N CYS A 47 -5.90 13.82 -6.13
CA CYS A 47 -4.46 13.96 -6.34
C CYS A 47 -4.06 15.44 -6.32
N ARG A 48 -3.10 15.82 -5.48
CA ARG A 48 -2.63 17.22 -5.39
C ARG A 48 -1.77 17.65 -6.57
N THR A 49 -1.35 16.71 -7.41
CA THR A 49 -0.51 16.97 -8.59
C THR A 49 -1.33 17.11 -9.87
N CYS A 50 -2.25 16.18 -10.14
CA CYS A 50 -3.05 16.18 -11.38
C CYS A 50 -4.52 16.53 -11.18
N PHE A 51 -4.93 16.83 -9.94
CA PHE A 51 -6.29 17.22 -9.56
C PHE A 51 -7.38 16.20 -9.98
N PHE A 52 -7.00 14.94 -10.15
CA PHE A 52 -7.93 13.88 -10.48
C PHE A 52 -8.45 13.21 -9.21
N GLU A 53 -9.75 12.98 -9.17
CA GLU A 53 -10.43 12.27 -8.10
C GLU A 53 -10.56 10.79 -8.44
N HIS A 54 -10.17 9.92 -7.51
CA HIS A 54 -10.40 8.48 -7.64
C HIS A 54 -10.69 7.83 -6.29
N ASN A 55 -11.17 6.59 -6.34
CA ASN A 55 -11.36 5.78 -5.15
C ASN A 55 -9.99 5.46 -4.52
N TYR A 56 -9.94 5.47 -3.20
CA TYR A 56 -8.75 5.16 -2.43
C TYR A 56 -8.35 3.69 -2.63
N ARG A 57 -7.08 3.44 -2.95
CA ARG A 57 -6.54 2.09 -3.23
C ARG A 57 -5.67 1.56 -2.08
N GLN A 58 -5.79 2.14 -0.88
CA GLN A 58 -5.06 1.70 0.32
C GLN A 58 -3.54 1.74 0.14
N ALA A 59 -3.02 2.69 -0.63
CA ALA A 59 -1.60 2.77 -0.99
C ALA A 59 -1.03 1.49 -1.63
N LYS A 60 -1.90 0.56 -2.07
CA LYS A 60 -1.48 -0.65 -2.78
C LYS A 60 -1.24 -0.25 -4.23
N ALA A 61 0.02 -0.26 -4.63
CA ALA A 61 0.35 -0.41 -6.04
C ALA A 61 -0.39 -1.66 -6.54
N ALA A 62 -1.02 -1.57 -7.72
CA ALA A 62 -1.85 -2.66 -8.25
C ALA A 62 -1.11 -3.99 -8.09
N ALA A 63 -1.67 -4.89 -7.27
CA ALA A 63 -1.04 -6.17 -6.99
C ALA A 63 -0.69 -6.84 -8.32
N ARG A 64 0.55 -7.32 -8.44
CA ARG A 64 1.03 -8.00 -9.64
C ARG A 64 0.01 -9.10 -9.95
N LYS A 65 -0.67 -8.98 -11.10
CA LYS A 65 -1.59 -10.00 -11.58
C LYS A 65 -0.83 -11.33 -11.62
N LYS A 66 -1.55 -12.43 -11.33
CA LYS A 66 -1.08 -13.82 -11.34
C LYS A 66 0.07 -14.02 -12.34
N PRO A 67 1.17 -14.69 -11.96
CA PRO A 67 2.30 -14.88 -12.84
C PRO A 67 1.79 -15.46 -14.15
N SER A 68 1.95 -14.68 -15.22
CA SER A 68 1.69 -15.19 -16.55
C SER A 68 2.62 -16.38 -16.81
N LYS A 69 2.29 -17.29 -17.72
CA LYS A 69 3.20 -18.38 -18.14
C LYS A 69 4.61 -17.90 -18.51
N LYS A 70 4.76 -16.63 -18.91
CA LYS A 70 6.07 -16.00 -19.14
C LYS A 70 6.89 -15.82 -17.85
N ALA A 71 6.27 -15.48 -16.73
CA ALA A 71 6.96 -15.34 -15.44
C ALA A 71 7.53 -16.69 -14.97
N GLU A 72 6.77 -17.77 -15.10
CA GLU A 72 7.25 -19.13 -14.77
C GLU A 72 8.44 -19.56 -15.63
N LEU A 73 8.41 -19.24 -16.93
CA LEU A 73 9.53 -19.49 -17.84
C LEU A 73 10.76 -18.63 -17.49
N PHE A 74 10.55 -17.39 -17.06
CA PHE A 74 11.64 -16.51 -16.60
C PHE A 74 12.29 -17.05 -15.32
N ASP A 75 11.50 -17.52 -14.35
CA ASP A 75 12.04 -18.13 -13.13
C ASP A 75 12.82 -19.43 -13.42
N ALA A 76 12.32 -20.26 -14.36
CA ALA A 76 13.02 -21.46 -14.80
C ALA A 76 14.38 -21.14 -15.46
N VAL A 77 14.47 -20.05 -16.22
CA VAL A 77 15.72 -19.59 -16.84
C VAL A 77 16.66 -18.96 -15.82
N LEU A 78 16.14 -18.20 -14.85
CA LEU A 78 16.96 -17.66 -13.76
C LEU A 78 17.57 -18.78 -12.91
N LEU A 79 16.81 -19.83 -12.61
CA LEU A 79 17.29 -20.99 -11.87
C LEU A 79 18.35 -21.79 -12.63
N SER A 80 18.28 -21.84 -13.96
CA SER A 80 19.29 -22.53 -14.78
C SER A 80 20.58 -21.72 -14.96
N ILE A 81 20.51 -20.39 -14.91
CA ILE A 81 21.69 -19.50 -15.03
C ILE A 81 22.44 -19.34 -13.70
N VAL A 82 21.71 -19.20 -12.58
CA VAL A 82 22.34 -18.93 -11.27
C VAL A 82 22.94 -20.19 -10.64
N GLY A 83 22.55 -21.37 -11.11
CA GLY A 83 22.85 -22.63 -10.42
C GLY A 83 22.02 -22.73 -9.14
N LYS A 84 21.47 -23.91 -8.91
CA LYS A 84 20.55 -24.25 -7.82
C LYS A 84 20.92 -23.58 -6.47
N PRO A 85 20.09 -22.69 -5.89
CA PRO A 85 20.23 -22.36 -4.49
C PRO A 85 19.93 -23.61 -3.63
N PRO A 86 20.66 -23.83 -2.52
CA PRO A 86 20.44 -24.99 -1.66
C PRO A 86 19.01 -24.99 -1.11
N PRO A 87 18.46 -26.18 -0.79
CA PRO A 87 17.06 -26.33 -0.40
C PRO A 87 16.76 -25.57 0.89
N GLU A 88 15.58 -24.96 0.89
CA GLU A 88 14.86 -24.38 2.04
C GLU A 88 15.14 -25.16 3.34
N GLU A 89 15.76 -24.50 4.31
CA GLU A 89 15.79 -24.97 5.71
C GLU A 89 14.67 -24.25 6.47
N GLU A 90 13.86 -25.07 7.13
CA GLU A 90 12.58 -24.75 7.77
C GLU A 90 12.68 -23.60 8.78
N ALA A 91 12.07 -22.46 8.47
CA ALA A 91 11.77 -21.44 9.47
C ALA A 91 10.59 -21.92 10.34
N GLN A 92 10.92 -22.57 11.46
CA GLN A 92 10.02 -22.90 12.54
C GLN A 92 9.23 -21.65 13.02
N PRO A 93 7.92 -21.76 13.33
CA PRO A 93 7.17 -20.66 13.94
C PRO A 93 7.68 -20.40 15.37
N PRO A 94 7.82 -19.13 15.82
CA PRO A 94 8.24 -18.84 17.19
C PRO A 94 7.13 -19.25 18.17
N GLY A 95 7.47 -20.16 19.09
CA GLY A 95 6.59 -20.64 20.14
C GLY A 95 6.11 -19.53 21.09
N GLY A 96 4.80 -19.47 21.29
CA GLY A 96 4.13 -18.65 22.29
C GLY A 96 4.11 -19.30 23.69
N ARG A 97 4.34 -18.48 24.70
CA ARG A 97 4.49 -18.77 26.14
C ARG A 97 3.36 -19.63 26.74
N LYS A 98 3.75 -20.62 27.56
CA LYS A 98 2.86 -21.24 28.57
C LYS A 98 2.47 -20.20 29.64
N LYS A 99 1.18 -20.09 29.92
CA LYS A 99 0.63 -19.63 31.20
C LYS A 99 0.15 -20.87 31.94
N GLU A 100 0.80 -21.18 33.05
CA GLU A 100 0.26 -21.80 34.28
C GLU A 100 1.29 -21.57 35.39
#